data_AF-A0A3D6DW97-F1
#
_entry.id   AF-A0A3D6DW97-F1
#
_cell.length_a   1.000
_cell.length_b   1.000
_cell.length_c   1.000
_cell.angle_alpha   90.00
_cell.angle_beta   90.00
_cell.angle_gamma   90.00
#
_symmetry.space_group_name_H-M   'P 1'
#
loop_
_entity.id
_entity.type
_entity.pdbx_description
1 polymer ?
#
loop_
_entity_poly.entity_id
_entity_poly.type
_entity_poly.pdbx_seq_one_letter_code
_entity_poly.pdbx_strand_id
1 'polypeptide(L)'
;MAEHVSEDQMSPEASPGEVSKRSGVRRVNNLPVYLVGGVMTVFLLVMVLVAADRAAQQNQPDPGAKESGGNSSLFANEIAGKQKDGIIPAAAAKPLQVPELAAPVSAIPIARPDNLDAPPMPPRSAGDGTLQRTPRDDELDRIRMVKMQQLEEAVKAKTTVQVVAARSAGSPPGGVTGAPGSREEAIARLAAVRQQIDA
;
A
#
# COMPACT_ATOMS: atom_id res chain seq x y z
N MET A 1 -66.34 14.79 -46.54
CA MET A 1 -65.78 14.94 -45.18
C MET A 1 -64.33 15.33 -45.37
N ALA A 2 -64.07 16.63 -45.42
CA ALA A 2 -62.74 17.19 -45.66
C ALA A 2 -61.98 17.24 -44.33
N GLU A 3 -60.74 16.76 -44.35
CA GLU A 3 -59.82 16.81 -43.22
C GLU A 3 -59.50 18.25 -42.83
N HIS A 4 -59.73 18.58 -41.56
CA HIS A 4 -59.07 19.71 -40.91
C HIS A 4 -57.60 19.32 -40.68
N VAL A 5 -56.78 19.41 -41.72
CA VAL A 5 -55.32 19.46 -41.56
C VAL A 5 -55.00 20.82 -40.95
N SER A 6 -54.33 20.78 -39.81
CA SER A 6 -54.04 21.90 -38.93
C SER A 6 -53.31 23.06 -39.65
N GLU A 7 -54.04 24.06 -40.13
CA GLU A 7 -53.50 25.34 -40.63
C GLU A 7 -52.61 26.04 -39.59
N ASP A 8 -52.88 25.78 -38.31
CA ASP A 8 -52.10 26.25 -37.17
C ASP A 8 -50.64 25.74 -37.17
N GLN A 9 -50.39 24.59 -37.81
CA GLN A 9 -49.09 23.91 -37.82
C GLN A 9 -48.14 24.43 -38.91
N MET A 10 -48.64 25.22 -39.87
CA MET A 10 -47.86 25.86 -40.93
C MET A 10 -47.94 27.39 -40.88
N SER A 11 -48.34 27.96 -39.73
CA SER A 11 -48.37 29.40 -39.54
C SER A 11 -46.93 29.96 -39.53
N PRO A 12 -46.66 31.09 -40.20
CA PRO A 12 -45.31 31.69 -40.25
C PRO A 12 -44.81 32.20 -38.89
N GLU A 13 -45.71 32.28 -37.90
CA GLU A 13 -45.42 32.62 -36.50
C GLU A 13 -45.00 31.38 -35.67
N ALA A 14 -45.16 30.16 -36.19
CA ALA A 14 -44.74 28.94 -35.52
C ALA A 14 -43.19 28.83 -35.53
N SER A 15 -42.60 29.12 -34.37
CA SER A 15 -41.15 29.14 -34.16
C SER A 15 -40.51 27.77 -34.47
N PRO A 16 -39.38 27.71 -35.23
CA PRO A 16 -38.69 26.45 -35.61
C PRO A 16 -38.18 25.56 -34.46
N GLY A 17 -38.49 25.87 -33.20
CA GLY A 17 -38.13 25.09 -32.02
C GLY A 17 -39.33 24.50 -31.26
N GLU A 18 -40.57 24.89 -31.57
CA GLU A 18 -41.75 24.35 -30.90
C GLU A 18 -42.24 23.09 -31.62
N VAL A 19 -41.49 22.01 -31.39
CA VAL A 19 -41.96 20.67 -31.73
C VAL A 19 -43.28 20.42 -30.98
N SER A 20 -44.40 20.37 -31.72
CA SER A 20 -45.68 19.92 -31.15
C SER A 20 -45.43 18.61 -30.39
N LYS A 21 -46.14 18.37 -29.28
CA LYS A 21 -45.99 17.16 -28.42
C LYS A 21 -46.18 15.82 -29.17
N ARG A 22 -46.45 15.88 -30.49
CA ARG A 22 -46.65 14.78 -31.42
C ARG A 22 -45.60 14.71 -32.54
N SER A 23 -44.56 15.54 -32.47
CA SER A 23 -43.41 15.53 -33.37
C SER A 23 -42.50 14.33 -33.06
N GLY A 24 -42.68 13.26 -33.82
CA GLY A 24 -41.62 12.65 -34.62
C GLY A 24 -40.44 11.93 -33.97
N VAL A 25 -40.27 11.89 -32.63
CA VAL A 25 -39.18 11.10 -32.03
C VAL A 25 -39.68 9.71 -31.67
N ARG A 26 -39.14 8.70 -32.34
CA ARG A 26 -39.41 7.29 -32.06
C ARG A 26 -39.17 7.04 -30.57
N ARG A 27 -40.22 6.70 -29.81
CA ARG A 27 -40.13 6.47 -28.36
C ARG A 27 -39.13 5.36 -28.10
N VAL A 28 -38.03 5.71 -27.44
CA VAL A 28 -36.99 4.75 -27.05
C VAL A 28 -37.41 3.99 -25.80
N ASN A 29 -36.73 2.88 -25.53
CA ASN A 29 -36.95 2.12 -24.30
C ASN A 29 -36.35 2.87 -23.12
N ASN A 30 -37.14 3.19 -22.09
CA ASN A 30 -36.64 3.84 -20.88
C ASN A 30 -36.08 2.83 -19.85
N LEU A 31 -36.19 1.53 -20.14
CA LEU A 31 -35.61 0.44 -19.35
C LEU A 31 -34.11 0.63 -19.01
N PRO A 32 -33.20 1.00 -19.94
CA PRO A 32 -31.80 1.27 -19.59
C PRO A 32 -31.64 2.38 -18.54
N VAL A 33 -32.48 3.43 -18.59
CA VAL A 33 -32.44 4.52 -17.60
C VAL A 33 -32.86 4.02 -16.22
N TYR A 34 -33.90 3.18 -16.14
CA TYR A 34 -34.33 2.59 -14.87
C TYR A 34 -33.33 1.58 -14.30
N LEU A 35 -32.62 0.83 -15.15
CA LEU A 35 -31.55 -0.07 -14.73
C LEU A 35 -30.39 0.71 -14.09
N VAL A 36 -29.92 1.76 -14.76
CA VAL A 36 -28.83 2.61 -14.24
C VAL A 36 -29.28 3.34 -12.97
N GLY A 37 -30.47 3.95 -12.99
CA GLY A 37 -31.04 4.64 -11.83
C GLY A 37 -31.25 3.72 -10.63
N GLY A 38 -31.73 2.49 -10.88
CA GLY A 38 -31.90 1.47 -9.84
C GLY A 38 -30.58 1.08 -9.18
N VAL A 39 -29.54 0.78 -9.99
CA VAL A 39 -28.21 0.44 -9.48
C VAL A 39 -27.61 1.61 -8.69
N MET A 40 -27.71 2.84 -9.19
CA MET A 40 -27.27 4.05 -8.48
C MET A 40 -27.98 4.22 -7.14
N THR A 41 -29.30 3.99 -7.10
CA THR A 41 -30.10 4.12 -5.87
C THR A 41 -29.69 3.09 -4.83
N VAL A 42 -29.50 1.83 -5.23
CA VAL A 42 -29.04 0.76 -4.32
C VAL A 42 -27.65 1.06 -3.78
N PHE A 43 -26.72 1.53 -4.63
CA PHE A 43 -25.37 1.89 -4.21
C PHE A 43 -25.38 3.02 -3.15
N LEU A 44 -26.18 4.06 -3.36
CA LEU A 44 -26.34 5.16 -2.39
C LEU A 44 -26.92 4.67 -1.07
N LEU A 45 -27.92 3.78 -1.10
CA LEU A 45 -28.48 3.18 0.11
C LEU A 45 -27.43 2.41 0.90
N VAL A 46 -26.64 1.56 0.23
CA VAL A 46 -25.53 0.83 0.87
C VAL A 46 -24.51 1.80 1.47
N MET A 47 -24.13 2.85 0.75
CA MET A 47 -23.18 3.85 1.26
C MET A 47 -23.70 4.55 2.51
N VAL A 48 -24.99 4.88 2.57
CA VAL A 48 -25.61 5.47 3.77
C VAL A 48 -25.61 4.48 4.93
N LEU A 49 -25.96 3.21 4.70
CA LEU A 49 -25.91 2.17 5.73
C LEU A 49 -24.48 1.99 6.27
N VAL A 50 -23.49 1.93 5.38
CA VAL A 50 -22.06 1.81 5.74
C VAL A 50 -21.60 3.04 6.51
N ALA A 51 -22.03 4.25 6.12
CA ALA A 51 -21.69 5.48 6.83
C ALA A 51 -22.30 5.50 8.23
N ALA A 52 -23.55 5.06 8.38
CA ALA A 52 -24.22 5.00 9.69
C ALA A 52 -23.56 3.96 10.61
N ASP A 53 -23.24 2.77 10.09
CA ASP A 53 -22.54 1.72 10.82
C ASP A 53 -21.12 2.17 11.23
N ARG A 54 -20.38 2.80 10.30
CA ARG A 54 -19.06 3.39 10.57
C ARG A 54 -19.13 4.52 11.59
N ALA A 55 -20.15 5.38 11.53
CA ALA A 55 -20.33 6.47 12.51
C ALA A 55 -20.66 5.93 13.91
N ALA A 56 -21.46 4.87 14.02
CA ALA A 56 -21.71 4.20 15.28
C ALA A 56 -20.44 3.55 15.87
N GLN A 57 -19.60 2.96 15.01
CA GLN A 57 -18.31 2.38 15.40
C GLN A 57 -17.29 3.45 15.83
N GLN A 58 -17.34 4.65 15.24
CA GLN A 58 -16.50 5.78 15.65
C GLN A 58 -16.89 6.38 17.01
N ASN A 59 -18.15 6.24 17.42
CA ASN A 59 -18.64 6.69 18.73
C ASN A 59 -18.49 5.64 19.83
N GLN A 60 -18.02 4.42 19.51
CA GLN A 60 -17.57 3.51 20.55
C GLN A 60 -16.22 4.01 21.08
N PRO A 61 -16.05 4.18 22.40
CA PRO A 61 -14.75 4.53 22.97
C PRO A 61 -13.74 3.46 22.54
N ASP A 62 -12.79 3.88 21.72
CA ASP A 62 -11.76 3.05 21.10
C ASP A 62 -11.06 2.23 22.20
N PRO A 63 -11.06 0.89 22.17
CA PRO A 63 -10.16 0.10 23.01
C PRO A 63 -8.74 0.29 22.44
N GLY A 64 -8.14 1.45 22.71
CA GLY A 64 -6.77 1.79 22.34
C GLY A 64 -6.53 1.85 20.84
N ALA A 65 -6.38 3.08 20.33
CA ALA A 65 -5.76 3.45 19.06
C ALA A 65 -5.35 2.24 18.19
N LYS A 66 -6.24 1.82 17.28
CA LYS A 66 -5.81 0.97 16.17
C LYS A 66 -4.73 1.70 15.39
N GLU A 67 -3.51 1.24 15.59
CA GLU A 67 -2.29 1.68 14.94
C GLU A 67 -2.48 1.64 13.42
N SER A 68 -2.93 2.76 12.85
CA SER A 68 -2.82 2.98 11.42
C SER A 68 -1.35 3.30 11.15
N GLY A 69 -0.65 2.28 10.67
CA GLY A 69 0.68 2.28 10.05
C GLY A 69 1.60 3.46 10.34
N GLY A 70 2.60 3.23 11.20
CA GLY A 70 3.88 3.96 11.19
C GLY A 70 3.79 5.47 11.09
N ASN A 71 3.04 6.10 12.01
CA ASN A 71 2.89 7.54 12.03
C ASN A 71 4.06 8.23 12.75
N SER A 72 4.71 9.18 12.08
CA SER A 72 5.75 10.07 12.64
C SER A 72 5.33 10.75 13.95
N SER A 73 4.03 10.87 14.21
CA SER A 73 3.47 11.38 15.46
C SER A 73 3.77 10.49 16.67
N LEU A 74 3.98 9.17 16.49
CA LEU A 74 4.33 8.26 17.58
C LEU A 74 5.78 8.50 18.04
N PHE A 75 6.72 8.62 17.09
CA PHE A 75 8.10 9.01 17.37
C PHE A 75 8.22 10.44 17.89
N ALA A 76 7.45 11.38 17.35
CA ALA A 76 7.43 12.75 17.85
C ALA A 76 6.93 12.79 19.31
N ASN A 77 5.93 11.98 19.67
CA ASN A 77 5.47 11.86 21.05
C ASN A 77 6.48 11.14 21.96
N GLU A 78 7.27 10.21 21.45
CA GLU A 78 8.35 9.58 22.22
C GLU A 78 9.51 10.56 22.50
N ILE A 79 9.85 11.41 21.52
CA ILE A 79 10.90 12.43 21.66
C ILE A 79 10.42 13.60 22.53
N ALA A 80 9.20 14.09 22.31
CA ALA A 80 8.66 15.25 23.05
C ALA A 80 8.10 14.89 24.43
N GLY A 81 7.79 13.61 24.68
CA GLY A 81 7.16 13.16 25.91
C GLY A 81 5.86 13.91 26.20
N LYS A 82 5.73 14.48 27.40
CA LYS A 82 4.55 15.28 27.82
C LYS A 82 4.60 16.75 27.38
N GLN A 83 5.64 17.17 26.67
CA GLN A 83 5.89 18.58 26.38
C GLN A 83 5.42 18.92 24.95
N LYS A 84 4.21 19.46 24.84
CA LYS A 84 3.59 19.77 23.53
C LYS A 84 3.92 21.16 22.96
N ASP A 85 4.44 22.07 23.79
CA ASP A 85 4.61 23.49 23.43
C ASP A 85 6.06 23.88 23.11
N GLY A 86 6.98 22.92 22.93
CA GLY A 86 8.38 23.17 22.56
C GLY A 86 9.22 23.89 23.62
N ILE A 87 8.62 24.29 24.74
CA ILE A 87 9.29 24.90 25.90
C ILE A 87 9.26 23.89 27.04
N ILE A 88 10.44 23.52 27.54
CA ILE A 88 10.55 22.74 28.77
C ILE A 88 10.42 23.75 29.93
N PRO A 89 9.29 23.82 30.66
CA PRO A 89 9.25 24.63 31.87
C PRO A 89 10.32 24.10 32.82
N ALA A 90 11.17 24.99 33.34
CA ALA A 90 12.16 24.62 34.33
C ALA A 90 11.41 23.95 35.48
N ALA A 91 11.64 22.64 35.66
CA ALA A 91 11.07 21.91 36.78
C ALA A 91 11.46 22.68 38.04
N ALA A 92 10.47 23.19 38.77
CA ALA A 92 10.68 23.87 40.04
C ALA A 92 11.67 23.02 40.85
N ALA A 93 12.81 23.64 41.18
CA ALA A 93 13.97 22.96 41.75
C ALA A 93 13.53 22.09 42.92
N LYS A 94 13.36 20.80 42.68
CA LYS A 94 13.32 19.84 43.77
C LYS A 94 14.72 19.91 44.39
N PRO A 95 14.84 20.15 45.71
CA PRO A 95 16.14 20.18 46.35
C PRO A 95 16.87 18.88 45.99
N LEU A 96 18.12 19.00 45.55
CA LEU A 96 18.99 17.87 45.26
C LEU A 96 19.05 17.00 46.51
N GLN A 97 18.32 15.90 46.50
CA GLN A 97 18.49 14.83 47.47
C GLN A 97 19.80 14.15 47.10
N VAL A 98 20.89 14.63 47.69
CA VAL A 98 22.14 13.89 47.78
C VAL A 98 21.80 12.55 48.42
N PRO A 99 21.99 11.43 47.71
CA PRO A 99 21.79 10.11 48.31
C PRO A 99 22.75 10.01 49.49
N GLU A 100 22.20 9.86 50.69
CA GLU A 100 22.98 9.51 51.87
C GLU A 100 23.66 8.17 51.57
N LEU A 101 25.00 8.18 51.57
CA LEU A 101 25.81 7.03 51.26
C LEU A 101 25.69 6.05 52.43
N ALA A 102 24.63 5.26 52.42
CA ALA A 102 24.46 4.16 53.35
C ALA A 102 25.67 3.23 53.21
N ALA A 103 26.19 2.84 54.37
CA ALA A 103 27.32 1.94 54.62
C ALA A 103 27.34 0.70 53.68
N PRO A 104 28.52 0.08 53.47
CA PRO A 104 28.83 -0.67 52.26
C PRO A 104 27.78 -1.73 51.99
N VAL A 105 27.01 -1.50 50.92
CA VAL A 105 26.14 -2.50 50.33
C VAL A 105 26.99 -3.72 50.00
N SER A 106 26.57 -4.84 50.57
CA SER A 106 26.99 -6.21 50.26
C SER A 106 27.46 -6.36 48.82
N ALA A 107 28.65 -6.93 48.67
CA ALA A 107 29.36 -7.19 47.42
C ALA A 107 28.39 -7.46 46.25
N ILE A 108 28.34 -6.50 45.33
CA ILE A 108 27.73 -6.70 44.00
C ILE A 108 28.44 -7.92 43.40
N PRO A 109 27.74 -9.01 43.05
CA PRO A 109 28.36 -10.12 42.36
C PRO A 109 28.75 -9.63 40.97
N ILE A 110 29.99 -9.16 40.85
CA ILE A 110 30.60 -8.82 39.58
C ILE A 110 30.77 -10.16 38.86
N ALA A 111 29.88 -10.44 37.90
CA ALA A 111 30.04 -11.54 36.98
C ALA A 111 31.30 -11.26 36.15
N ARG A 112 32.42 -11.86 36.57
CA ARG A 112 33.69 -11.76 35.86
C ARG A 112 33.61 -12.72 34.68
N PRO A 113 33.63 -12.24 33.42
CA PRO A 113 33.55 -13.13 32.26
C PRO A 113 34.76 -14.06 32.25
N ASP A 114 34.54 -15.35 31.95
CA ASP A 114 35.62 -16.35 31.89
C ASP A 114 36.64 -16.05 30.77
N ASN A 115 36.27 -15.23 29.78
CA ASN A 115 37.12 -14.81 28.68
C ASN A 115 36.97 -13.30 28.43
N LEU A 116 38.10 -12.57 28.53
CA LEU A 116 38.20 -11.12 28.35
C LEU A 116 38.42 -10.70 26.88
N ASP A 117 38.88 -11.62 26.04
CA ASP A 117 39.22 -11.36 24.62
C ASP A 117 38.06 -11.68 23.66
N ALA A 118 37.00 -12.32 24.15
CA ALA A 118 35.81 -12.63 23.35
C ALA A 118 34.68 -11.64 23.68
N PRO A 119 33.97 -11.10 22.68
CA PRO A 119 32.80 -10.27 22.94
C PRO A 119 31.74 -11.08 23.68
N PRO A 120 30.95 -10.46 24.57
CA PRO A 120 29.91 -11.15 25.32
C PRO A 120 28.90 -11.78 24.35
N MET A 121 28.64 -13.08 24.53
CA MET A 121 27.67 -13.77 23.70
C MET A 121 26.25 -13.23 23.98
N PRO A 122 25.41 -13.06 22.94
CA PRO A 122 24.02 -12.69 23.15
C PRO A 122 23.33 -13.75 24.02
N PRO A 123 22.35 -13.35 24.86
CA PRO A 123 21.67 -14.25 25.78
C PRO A 123 21.00 -15.36 24.98
N ARG A 124 21.62 -16.55 24.97
CA ARG A 124 20.98 -17.78 24.53
C ARG A 124 20.18 -18.24 25.73
N SER A 125 18.85 -18.26 25.61
CA SER A 125 17.97 -18.84 26.62
C SER A 125 18.54 -20.20 27.03
N ALA A 126 18.95 -20.32 28.29
CA ALA A 126 19.48 -21.56 28.82
C ALA A 126 18.37 -22.62 28.71
N GLY A 127 18.58 -23.63 27.87
CA GLY A 127 17.57 -24.63 27.55
C GLY A 127 18.02 -25.54 26.43
N ASP A 128 18.80 -26.54 26.82
CA ASP A 128 18.91 -27.88 26.23
C ASP A 128 18.10 -28.16 24.94
N GLY A 129 18.82 -28.33 23.82
CA GLY A 129 18.78 -29.54 22.98
C GLY A 129 17.48 -30.01 22.33
N THR A 130 16.32 -29.41 22.60
CA THR A 130 15.05 -29.79 21.97
C THR A 130 14.49 -28.59 21.25
N LEU A 131 14.41 -28.69 19.92
CA LEU A 131 13.79 -27.72 19.04
C LEU A 131 12.28 -27.72 19.29
N GLN A 132 11.85 -27.20 20.45
CA GLN A 132 10.47 -26.86 20.69
C GLN A 132 10.20 -25.63 19.85
N ARG A 133 9.60 -25.86 18.68
CA ARG A 133 9.11 -24.82 17.78
C ARG A 133 8.33 -23.81 18.61
N THR A 134 8.93 -22.65 18.84
CA THR A 134 8.31 -21.62 19.65
C THR A 134 7.30 -20.87 18.77
N PRO A 135 6.25 -20.26 19.33
CA PRO A 135 5.36 -19.38 18.56
C PRO A 135 6.11 -18.29 17.78
N ARG A 136 7.31 -17.92 18.24
CA ARG A 136 8.22 -17.00 17.57
C ARG A 136 8.84 -17.61 16.30
N ASP A 137 9.13 -18.90 16.28
CA ASP A 137 9.63 -19.60 15.09
C ASP A 137 8.53 -19.73 14.02
N ASP A 138 7.29 -19.98 14.43
CA ASP A 138 6.13 -19.98 13.52
C ASP A 138 5.87 -18.60 12.90
N GLU A 139 6.03 -17.54 13.70
CA GLU A 139 5.95 -16.16 13.22
C GLU A 139 7.08 -15.83 12.22
N LEU A 140 8.32 -16.26 12.50
CA LEU A 140 9.45 -16.09 11.60
C LEU A 140 9.22 -16.78 10.25
N ASP A 141 8.68 -17.99 10.25
CA ASP A 141 8.37 -18.72 9.02
C ASP A 141 7.23 -18.06 8.24
N ARG A 142 6.22 -17.53 8.93
CA ARG A 142 5.14 -16.75 8.31
C ARG A 142 5.66 -15.48 7.65
N ILE A 143 6.55 -14.75 8.32
CA ILE A 143 7.18 -13.55 7.77
C ILE A 143 8.02 -13.89 6.54
N ARG A 144 8.76 -15.01 6.56
CA ARG A 144 9.53 -15.47 5.39
C ARG A 144 8.63 -15.73 4.18
N MET A 145 7.50 -16.42 4.38
CA MET A 145 6.54 -16.68 3.31
C MET A 145 5.95 -15.38 2.74
N VAL A 146 5.50 -14.46 3.61
CA VAL A 146 4.92 -13.18 3.19
C VAL A 146 5.96 -12.33 2.44
N LYS A 147 7.21 -12.29 2.89
CA LYS A 147 8.28 -11.57 2.20
C LYS A 147 8.58 -12.14 0.82
N MET A 148 8.59 -13.47 0.68
CA MET A 148 8.81 -14.11 -0.61
C MET A 148 7.67 -13.78 -1.58
N GLN A 149 6.41 -13.81 -1.12
CA GLN A 149 5.25 -13.42 -1.92
C GLN A 149 5.31 -11.96 -2.36
N GLN A 150 5.66 -11.05 -1.46
CA GLN A 150 5.82 -9.62 -1.77
C GLN A 150 6.93 -9.39 -2.81
N LEU A 151 8.01 -10.16 -2.75
CA LEU A 151 9.09 -10.09 -3.73
C LEU A 151 8.60 -10.55 -5.10
N GLU A 152 7.90 -11.68 -5.18
CA GLU A 152 7.33 -12.18 -6.44
C GLU A 152 6.35 -11.18 -7.05
N GLU A 153 5.50 -10.56 -6.23
CA GLU A 153 4.57 -9.53 -6.66
C GLU A 153 5.31 -8.28 -7.16
N ALA A 154 6.34 -7.81 -6.45
CA ALA A 154 7.13 -6.66 -6.86
C ALA A 154 7.91 -6.89 -8.16
N VAL A 155 8.43 -8.10 -8.36
CA VAL A 155 9.13 -8.47 -9.60
C VAL A 155 8.15 -8.61 -10.77
N LYS A 156 6.95 -9.15 -10.53
CA LYS A 156 5.90 -9.29 -11.55
C LYS A 156 5.19 -7.98 -11.86
N ALA A 157 5.15 -7.05 -10.90
CA ALA A 157 4.56 -5.74 -11.08
C ALA A 157 5.23 -5.02 -12.25
N LYS A 158 4.42 -4.36 -13.07
CA LYS A 158 4.93 -3.58 -14.20
C LYS A 158 5.67 -2.36 -13.66
N THR A 159 6.99 -2.48 -13.52
CA THR A 159 7.84 -1.36 -13.11
C THR A 159 8.09 -0.46 -14.33
N THR A 160 7.94 0.86 -14.13
CA THR A 160 8.22 1.87 -15.16
C THR A 160 9.69 2.32 -15.15
N VAL A 161 10.51 1.70 -14.29
CA VAL A 161 11.93 1.99 -14.16
C VAL A 161 12.63 1.39 -15.38
N GLN A 162 13.03 2.24 -16.32
CA GLN A 162 13.89 1.84 -17.42
C GLN A 162 15.25 1.41 -16.85
N VAL A 163 15.50 0.11 -16.79
CA VAL A 163 16.82 -0.43 -16.42
C VAL A 163 17.78 -0.14 -17.57
N VAL A 164 18.36 1.05 -17.57
CA VAL A 164 19.55 1.34 -18.37
C VAL A 164 20.72 0.74 -17.61
N ALA A 165 21.15 -0.46 -18.02
CA ALA A 165 22.41 -1.01 -17.53
C ALA A 165 23.52 0.02 -17.80
N ALA A 166 24.37 0.26 -16.79
CA ALA A 166 25.53 1.15 -16.93
C ALA A 166 26.45 0.59 -18.03
N ARG A 167 26.31 1.13 -19.23
CA ARG A 167 27.08 0.77 -20.41
C ARG A 167 28.41 1.51 -20.38
N SER A 168 29.51 0.77 -20.48
CA SER A 168 30.83 1.35 -20.70
C SER A 168 30.86 2.04 -22.07
N ALA A 169 31.68 3.09 -22.19
CA ALA A 169 31.71 4.01 -23.34
C ALA A 169 32.22 3.41 -24.67
N GLY A 170 32.29 2.08 -24.80
CA GLY A 170 32.94 1.40 -25.92
C GLY A 170 32.04 0.60 -26.86
N SER A 171 30.72 0.52 -26.63
CA SER A 171 29.84 -0.33 -27.45
C SER A 171 29.28 0.40 -28.68
N PRO A 172 29.34 -0.18 -29.90
CA PRO A 172 28.80 0.43 -31.11
C PRO A 172 27.26 0.48 -31.10
N PRO A 173 26.63 1.42 -31.83
CA PRO A 173 25.18 1.57 -31.87
C PRO A 173 24.55 0.47 -32.73
N GLY A 174 24.20 -0.65 -32.10
CA GLY A 174 23.37 -1.71 -32.67
C GLY A 174 22.02 -1.76 -31.96
N GLY A 175 20.95 -1.77 -32.75
CA GLY A 175 19.56 -1.59 -32.30
C GLY A 175 19.02 -2.57 -31.27
N VAL A 176 17.86 -2.19 -30.74
CA VAL A 176 17.01 -2.81 -29.71
C VAL A 176 16.43 -4.17 -30.16
N THR A 177 17.25 -5.10 -30.65
CA THR A 177 16.78 -6.43 -31.08
C THR A 177 17.80 -7.52 -30.75
N GLY A 178 17.99 -7.87 -29.48
CA GLY A 178 19.10 -8.79 -29.19
C GLY A 178 19.18 -9.51 -27.85
N ALA A 179 18.12 -9.58 -27.05
CA ALA A 179 18.06 -10.63 -26.02
C ALA A 179 17.14 -11.74 -26.56
N PRO A 180 17.63 -12.97 -26.82
CA PRO A 180 16.75 -14.06 -27.24
C PRO A 180 15.73 -14.30 -26.12
N GLY A 181 14.44 -14.12 -26.43
CA GLY A 181 13.37 -14.22 -25.44
C GLY A 181 13.13 -15.66 -24.97
N SER A 182 13.69 -16.63 -25.68
CA SER A 182 13.62 -18.05 -25.36
C SER A 182 14.90 -18.78 -25.76
N ARG A 183 15.14 -19.93 -25.11
CA ARG A 183 16.31 -20.79 -25.34
C ARG A 183 16.38 -21.27 -26.79
N GLU A 184 15.21 -21.51 -27.39
CA GLU A 184 15.05 -21.96 -28.76
C GLU A 184 15.53 -20.90 -29.77
N GLU A 185 15.25 -19.62 -29.50
CA GLU A 185 15.70 -18.51 -30.35
C GLU A 185 17.22 -18.32 -30.29
N ALA A 186 17.83 -18.56 -29.12
CA ALA A 186 19.28 -18.53 -28.95
C ALA A 186 19.96 -19.66 -29.74
N ILE A 187 19.39 -20.87 -29.73
CA ILE A 187 19.91 -22.02 -30.48
C ILE A 187 19.81 -21.79 -32.00
N ALA A 188 18.70 -21.22 -32.47
CA ALA A 188 18.52 -20.90 -33.89
C ALA A 188 19.54 -19.87 -34.40
N ARG A 189 19.84 -18.84 -33.59
CA ARG A 189 20.88 -17.84 -33.93
C ARG A 189 22.28 -18.44 -33.95
N LEU A 190 22.59 -19.32 -32.99
CA LEU A 190 23.87 -20.04 -32.97
C LEU A 190 24.05 -20.94 -34.21
N ALA A 191 22.98 -21.61 -34.65
CA ALA A 191 22.99 -22.39 -35.87
C ALA A 191 23.22 -21.53 -37.12
N ALA A 192 22.54 -20.36 -37.21
CA ALA A 192 22.70 -19.43 -38.33
C ALA A 192 24.11 -18.84 -38.41
N VAL A 193 24.72 -18.48 -37.27
CA VAL A 193 26.10 -17.99 -37.21
C VAL A 193 27.07 -19.07 -37.69
N ARG A 194 26.84 -20.34 -37.34
CA ARG A 194 27.68 -21.44 -37.78
C ARG A 194 27.62 -21.66 -39.30
N GLN A 195 26.42 -21.56 -39.89
CA GLN A 195 26.26 -21.61 -41.34
C GLN A 195 26.94 -20.44 -42.07
N GLN A 196 27.01 -19.26 -41.44
CA GLN A 196 27.70 -18.11 -41.99
C GLN A 196 29.23 -18.25 -41.96
N ILE A 197 29.76 -19.05 -41.03
CA ILE A 197 31.20 -19.33 -40.92
C ILE A 197 31.63 -20.46 -41.87
N ASP A 198 30.72 -21.41 -42.13
CA ASP A 198 30.97 -22.54 -43.03
C ASP A 198 30.68 -22.22 -44.52
N ALA A 199 30.18 -21.02 -44.84
CA ALA A 199 29.96 -20.51 -46.21
C ALA A 199 31.08 -19.57 -46.66
#